data_AF-A0AA36MXP4-F1
#
_entry.id   AF-A0AA36MXP4-F1
#
_cell.length_a   1.000
_cell.length_b   1.000
_cell.length_c   1.000
_cell.angle_alpha   90.00
_cell.angle_beta   90.00
_cell.angle_gamma   90.00
#
_symmetry.space_group_name_H-M   'P 1'
#
loop_
_entity.id
_entity.type
_entity.pdbx_description
1 polymer ?
#
loop_
_entity_poly.entity_id
_entity_poly.type
_entity_poly.pdbx_seq_one_letter_code
_entity_poly.pdbx_strand_id
1 'polypeptide(L)'
;MGAEPTEAKGMEQEPMAKEPGGELMIFDDGSMTADKAQSSAMSLVINYADPAVAAGTAVLGLGLVVLPLLSKLNKLQDEETFRYPPHGETNPKQPLRLFTESELRQRLGTLDADCVAKEIAMSTEELDEHMEACGMEETDDEVGRIQKWRDSVNANLRSLQKRSALAFLGLPPDSGQNDINAMYKKMALELHPDKGGDPEKFQELQEMKERLTEIEKEEGGDDKKDVDDPEEEEAKKQKEKEEEEEKNRLPPNERIKKLRMDVHDNTVRLWEKAKKSRDEIVGEKALKVNAQPALNILRLFVDRFVTNEIKTLRHDDTKGAEAKLRKFLKQGAEILCVAALADVQGTLSTLAMHFNYRLIARSGSPEIKTKCASLLEAVGEVPATVERFLQKMEADLSEQKDRDKRRKEQRAAEQRRREERGDYSGEKGEEGKDSKEPDKPKPKAEPAKAPGYPKPKSDPFADFDFKEPPKAKPAAKSATKPSEALAEKKEDDRTQIQAAVKQKRTTWDASFDHPYAGALKSNGTGIYCRPCQRWIVTYEFSTEVFLTHVERVHPKPPPGWS
;
A
#
# COMPACT_ATOMS: atom_id res chain seq x y z
N MET A 1 84.55 -18.93 21.20
CA MET A 1 84.43 -20.40 21.04
C MET A 1 82.96 -20.68 20.78
N GLY A 2 82.68 -21.27 19.62
CA GLY A 2 81.36 -21.29 18.99
C GLY A 2 80.36 -22.21 19.69
N ALA A 3 79.10 -21.79 19.69
CA ALA A 3 77.96 -22.62 20.07
C ALA A 3 77.35 -23.19 18.79
N GLU A 4 77.30 -24.51 18.70
CA GLU A 4 76.62 -25.27 17.66
C GLU A 4 75.10 -25.24 17.90
N PRO A 5 74.27 -25.24 16.83
CA PRO A 5 72.83 -25.39 16.96
C PRO A 5 72.42 -26.86 16.92
N THR A 6 71.57 -27.25 17.88
CA THR A 6 70.92 -28.58 17.96
C THR A 6 69.89 -28.78 16.84
N GLU A 7 70.05 -29.88 16.11
CA GLU A 7 69.12 -30.39 15.09
C GLU A 7 67.74 -30.73 15.68
N ALA A 8 66.69 -30.17 15.08
CA ALA A 8 65.31 -30.54 15.34
C ALA A 8 64.91 -31.72 14.43
N LYS A 9 64.61 -32.86 15.04
CA LYS A 9 64.01 -34.04 14.39
C LYS A 9 62.61 -33.70 13.84
N GLY A 10 62.42 -33.98 12.56
CA GLY A 10 61.12 -33.91 11.89
C GLY A 10 60.10 -34.90 12.49
N MET A 11 58.97 -34.35 12.90
CA MET A 11 57.74 -35.11 13.18
C MET A 11 56.98 -35.24 11.87
N GLU A 12 56.88 -36.46 11.36
CA GLU A 12 55.96 -36.82 10.27
C GLU A 12 54.51 -36.60 10.74
N GLN A 13 53.77 -35.74 10.03
CA GLN A 13 52.34 -35.52 10.25
C GLN A 13 51.54 -36.61 9.53
N GLU A 14 50.78 -37.39 10.29
CA GLU A 14 49.75 -38.28 9.77
C GLU A 14 48.63 -37.47 9.06
N PRO A 15 48.05 -37.99 7.96
CA PRO A 15 46.97 -37.31 7.26
C PRO A 15 45.68 -37.37 8.09
N MET A 16 45.27 -36.20 8.62
CA MET A 16 43.96 -36.04 9.27
C MET A 16 42.83 -36.35 8.30
N ALA A 17 41.97 -37.29 8.70
CA ALA A 17 40.73 -37.62 8.03
C ALA A 17 39.84 -36.38 7.90
N LYS A 18 39.41 -36.06 6.68
CA LYS A 18 38.42 -35.02 6.39
C LYS A 18 37.09 -35.39 7.03
N GLU A 19 36.68 -34.64 8.04
CA GLU A 19 35.29 -34.67 8.53
C GLU A 19 34.33 -34.24 7.41
N PRO A 20 33.17 -34.90 7.27
CA PRO A 20 32.15 -34.48 6.31
C PRO A 20 31.62 -33.11 6.75
N GLY A 21 31.92 -32.09 5.94
CA GLY A 21 31.51 -30.72 6.16
C GLY A 21 30.01 -30.62 6.37
N GLY A 22 29.61 -30.11 7.55
CA GLY A 22 28.23 -29.77 7.84
C GLY A 22 27.70 -28.80 6.78
N GLU A 23 26.69 -29.25 6.06
CA GLU A 23 25.93 -28.49 5.08
C GLU A 23 25.34 -27.26 5.79
N LEU A 24 25.92 -26.08 5.52
CA LEU A 24 25.39 -24.80 5.98
C LEU A 24 24.02 -24.62 5.33
N MET A 25 22.95 -24.96 6.07
CA MET A 25 21.60 -24.56 5.70
C MET A 25 21.55 -23.04 5.69
N ILE A 26 21.50 -22.46 4.49
CA ILE A 26 21.22 -21.05 4.30
C ILE A 26 19.81 -20.84 4.86
N PHE A 27 19.73 -20.29 6.06
CA PHE A 27 18.48 -19.77 6.59
C PHE A 27 17.99 -18.72 5.61
N ASP A 28 16.80 -18.95 5.05
CA ASP A 28 16.03 -17.92 4.38
C ASP A 28 15.96 -16.74 5.34
N ASP A 29 16.62 -15.62 5.00
CA ASP A 29 16.83 -14.48 5.90
C ASP A 29 15.53 -13.74 6.25
N GLY A 30 14.41 -14.23 5.71
CA GLY A 30 13.07 -13.75 5.98
C GLY A 30 12.70 -12.51 5.17
N SER A 31 13.62 -11.91 4.42
CA SER A 31 13.40 -10.65 3.70
C SER A 31 12.36 -10.79 2.59
N MET A 32 12.53 -11.76 1.68
CA MET A 32 11.57 -12.06 0.60
C MET A 32 10.19 -12.49 1.14
N THR A 33 10.18 -13.22 2.25
CA THR A 33 8.91 -13.57 2.92
C THR A 33 8.26 -12.37 3.59
N ALA A 34 9.04 -11.39 4.06
CA ALA A 34 8.53 -10.19 4.70
C ALA A 34 7.82 -9.28 3.69
N ASP A 35 8.37 -9.06 2.50
CA ASP A 35 7.73 -8.20 1.48
C ASP A 35 6.39 -8.81 1.01
N LYS A 36 6.37 -10.12 0.78
CA LYS A 36 5.12 -10.83 0.42
C LYS A 36 4.10 -10.81 1.57
N ALA A 37 4.56 -10.98 2.81
CA ALA A 37 3.70 -10.91 3.99
C ALA A 37 3.15 -9.48 4.20
N GLN A 38 3.95 -8.45 3.98
CA GLN A 38 3.53 -7.04 4.05
C GLN A 38 2.49 -6.73 2.99
N SER A 39 2.75 -7.08 1.73
CA SER A 39 1.78 -6.88 0.65
C SER A 39 0.46 -7.61 0.95
N SER A 40 0.54 -8.85 1.46
CA SER A 40 -0.65 -9.59 1.88
C SER A 40 -1.36 -8.93 3.07
N ALA A 41 -0.64 -8.47 4.09
CA ALA A 41 -1.21 -7.82 5.26
C ALA A 41 -1.87 -6.48 4.90
N MET A 42 -1.19 -5.67 4.09
CA MET A 42 -1.69 -4.40 3.56
C MET A 42 -2.99 -4.62 2.79
N SER A 43 -3.01 -5.58 1.86
CA SER A 43 -4.21 -5.95 1.11
C SER A 43 -5.37 -6.37 2.02
N LEU A 44 -5.09 -7.14 3.08
CA LEU A 44 -6.13 -7.57 4.02
C LEU A 44 -6.70 -6.40 4.84
N VAL A 45 -5.85 -5.49 5.34
CA VAL A 45 -6.33 -4.30 6.06
C VAL A 45 -7.16 -3.43 5.13
N ILE A 46 -6.65 -3.14 3.93
CA ILE A 46 -7.35 -2.30 2.96
C ILE A 46 -8.69 -2.89 2.59
N ASN A 47 -8.81 -4.22 2.44
CA ASN A 47 -10.04 -4.88 1.99
C ASN A 47 -11.05 -5.17 3.11
N TYR A 48 -10.57 -5.46 4.32
CA TYR A 48 -11.40 -6.05 5.38
C TYR A 48 -11.34 -5.33 6.73
N ALA A 49 -10.60 -4.22 6.87
CA ALA A 49 -10.72 -3.38 8.07
C ALA A 49 -11.87 -2.38 7.94
N ASP A 50 -12.19 -1.72 9.04
CA ASP A 50 -13.03 -0.53 9.05
C ASP A 50 -12.55 0.49 7.99
N PRO A 51 -13.45 1.18 7.26
CA PRO A 51 -13.06 2.10 6.19
C PRO A 51 -12.10 3.21 6.63
N ALA A 52 -12.25 3.75 7.85
CA ALA A 52 -11.34 4.78 8.35
C ALA A 52 -9.93 4.21 8.59
N VAL A 53 -9.85 3.01 9.16
CA VAL A 53 -8.58 2.29 9.37
C VAL A 53 -7.93 1.91 8.04
N ALA A 54 -8.72 1.47 7.06
CA ALA A 54 -8.24 1.13 5.72
C ALA A 54 -7.64 2.35 5.01
N ALA A 55 -8.33 3.50 5.04
CA ALA A 55 -7.80 4.75 4.50
C ALA A 55 -6.55 5.24 5.24
N GLY A 56 -6.58 5.19 6.58
CA GLY A 56 -5.43 5.46 7.44
C GLY A 56 -4.21 4.63 7.05
N THR A 57 -4.40 3.32 6.90
CA THR A 57 -3.31 2.37 6.62
C THR A 57 -2.81 2.50 5.18
N ALA A 58 -3.68 2.84 4.22
CA ALA A 58 -3.28 3.08 2.84
C ALA A 58 -2.26 4.22 2.72
N VAL A 59 -2.39 5.26 3.55
CA VAL A 59 -1.51 6.45 3.55
C VAL A 59 -0.37 6.32 4.55
N LEU A 60 -0.66 5.93 5.79
CA LEU A 60 0.31 5.88 6.89
C LEU A 60 1.11 4.57 6.95
N GLY A 61 0.77 3.59 6.11
CA GLY A 61 1.42 2.28 6.06
C GLY A 61 1.01 1.35 7.21
N LEU A 62 1.60 0.14 7.22
CA LEU A 62 1.35 -0.85 8.28
C LEU A 62 1.90 -0.41 9.64
N GLY A 63 2.77 0.59 9.69
CA GLY A 63 3.23 1.21 10.94
C GLY A 63 2.08 1.70 11.81
N LEU A 64 1.00 2.19 11.20
CA LEU A 64 -0.22 2.60 11.91
C LEU A 64 -0.79 1.47 12.78
N VAL A 65 -0.77 0.23 12.29
CA VAL A 65 -1.45 -0.90 12.95
C VAL A 65 -0.51 -1.75 13.80
N VAL A 66 0.76 -1.86 13.41
CA VAL A 66 1.75 -2.70 14.11
C VAL A 66 2.36 -2.00 15.31
N LEU A 67 2.67 -0.70 15.22
CA LEU A 67 3.38 0.00 16.30
C LEU A 67 2.58 0.10 17.61
N PRO A 68 1.24 0.22 17.64
CA PRO A 68 0.45 0.11 18.87
C PRO A 68 0.66 -1.21 19.63
N LEU A 69 0.71 -2.34 18.91
CA LEU A 69 0.99 -3.65 19.50
C LEU A 69 2.37 -3.66 20.16
N LEU A 70 3.39 -3.16 19.45
CA LEU A 70 4.76 -3.10 19.96
C LEU A 70 4.89 -2.13 21.14
N SER A 71 4.19 -0.99 21.10
CA SER A 71 4.16 0.01 22.16
C SER A 71 3.67 -0.60 23.47
N LYS A 72 2.55 -1.31 23.42
CA LYS A 72 1.97 -1.98 24.61
C LYS A 72 2.84 -3.11 25.13
N LEU A 73 3.38 -3.93 24.24
CA LEU A 73 4.33 -4.99 24.61
C LEU A 73 5.62 -4.44 25.24
N ASN A 74 6.06 -3.26 24.80
CA ASN A 74 7.26 -2.59 25.30
C ASN A 74 6.99 -1.60 26.44
N LYS A 75 5.72 -1.37 26.81
CA LYS A 75 5.29 -0.39 27.83
C LYS A 75 5.80 1.03 27.55
N LEU A 76 5.72 1.45 26.29
CA LEU A 76 6.06 2.81 25.87
C LEU A 76 4.92 3.78 26.23
N GLN A 77 5.23 5.07 26.22
CA GLN A 77 4.23 6.13 26.39
C GLN A 77 3.42 6.31 25.10
N ASP A 78 2.21 6.86 25.23
CA ASP A 78 1.29 7.03 24.10
C ASP A 78 1.90 7.91 22.99
N GLU A 79 2.68 8.96 23.34
CA GLU A 79 3.31 9.88 22.37
C GLU A 79 4.44 9.23 21.54
N GLU A 80 5.02 8.14 22.03
CA GLU A 80 6.10 7.41 21.36
C GLU A 80 5.57 6.28 20.48
N THR A 81 4.28 5.98 20.55
CA THR A 81 3.68 4.78 19.97
C THR A 81 3.90 4.69 18.47
N PHE A 82 3.78 5.78 17.72
CA PHE A 82 3.75 5.76 16.25
C PHE A 82 5.08 6.14 15.59
N ARG A 83 6.19 6.13 16.35
CA ARG A 83 7.54 6.48 15.87
C ARG A 83 8.45 5.27 15.87
N TYR A 84 9.33 5.08 14.89
CA TYR A 84 10.21 3.90 14.88
C TYR A 84 11.29 3.85 15.98
N PRO A 85 12.02 4.95 16.30
CA PRO A 85 13.16 4.87 17.22
C PRO A 85 12.84 4.32 18.62
N PRO A 86 11.70 4.66 19.26
CA PRO A 86 11.31 4.08 20.55
C PRO A 86 11.15 2.56 20.55
N HIS A 87 10.87 1.94 19.40
CA HIS A 87 10.68 0.49 19.21
C HIS A 87 11.94 -0.28 18.77
N GLY A 88 13.04 0.40 18.46
CA GLY A 88 14.29 -0.25 18.05
C GLY A 88 15.01 -1.00 19.18
N GLU A 89 15.68 -2.12 18.87
CA GLU A 89 16.43 -2.97 19.83
C GLU A 89 17.52 -2.22 20.64
N THR A 90 17.97 -1.05 20.19
CA THR A 90 18.95 -0.22 20.89
C THR A 90 18.39 0.38 22.18
N ASN A 91 17.07 0.38 22.38
CA ASN A 91 16.45 0.88 23.59
C ASN A 91 16.58 -0.13 24.75
N PRO A 92 17.41 0.14 25.78
CA PRO A 92 17.65 -0.83 26.83
C PRO A 92 16.40 -1.13 27.67
N LYS A 93 15.42 -0.22 27.65
CA LYS A 93 14.18 -0.29 28.44
C LYS A 93 13.15 -1.28 27.88
N GLN A 94 13.33 -1.76 26.65
CA GLN A 94 12.38 -2.68 26.04
C GLN A 94 12.50 -4.09 26.59
N PRO A 95 11.39 -4.69 27.06
CA PRO A 95 11.37 -6.07 27.55
C PRO A 95 11.52 -7.10 26.42
N LEU A 96 10.93 -6.87 25.24
CA LEU A 96 10.83 -7.87 24.17
C LEU A 96 11.78 -7.65 22.99
N ARG A 97 12.29 -6.43 22.75
CA ARG A 97 13.28 -6.07 21.71
C ARG A 97 13.12 -6.91 20.44
N LEU A 98 12.02 -6.67 19.72
CA LEU A 98 11.61 -7.54 18.61
C LEU A 98 12.25 -7.15 17.28
N PHE A 99 12.45 -5.84 17.06
CA PHE A 99 12.86 -5.28 15.79
C PHE A 99 13.91 -4.19 15.97
N THR A 100 14.91 -4.16 15.10
CA THR A 100 15.76 -2.97 14.96
C THR A 100 14.99 -1.86 14.24
N GLU A 101 15.43 -0.61 14.36
CA GLU A 101 14.82 0.49 13.61
C GLU A 101 14.88 0.26 12.08
N SER A 102 15.99 -0.27 11.57
CA SER A 102 16.13 -0.61 10.16
C SER A 102 15.14 -1.69 9.72
N GLU A 103 14.91 -2.71 10.56
CA GLU A 103 13.92 -3.76 10.28
C GLU A 103 12.50 -3.17 10.25
N LEU A 104 12.18 -2.24 11.16
CA LEU A 104 10.89 -1.54 11.14
C LEU A 104 10.72 -0.72 9.86
N ARG A 105 11.73 0.05 9.46
CA ARG A 105 11.69 0.83 8.20
C ARG A 105 11.54 -0.05 6.96
N GLN A 106 12.24 -1.19 6.94
CA GLN A 106 12.12 -2.16 5.87
C GLN A 106 10.71 -2.78 5.83
N ARG A 107 10.10 -3.05 7.00
CA ARG A 107 8.83 -3.77 7.07
C ARG A 107 7.58 -2.92 7.02
N LEU A 108 7.63 -1.72 7.56
CA LEU A 108 6.46 -0.89 7.80
C LEU A 108 6.44 0.35 6.91
N GLY A 109 7.55 0.62 6.22
CA GLY A 109 7.73 1.77 5.33
C GLY A 109 8.88 2.67 5.76
N THR A 110 9.40 3.47 4.83
CA THR A 110 10.56 4.36 5.07
C THR A 110 10.27 5.44 6.11
N LEU A 111 9.02 5.87 6.23
CA LEU A 111 8.52 6.86 7.19
C LEU A 111 7.59 6.17 8.19
N ASP A 112 7.58 6.66 9.43
CA ASP A 112 6.63 6.22 10.44
C ASP A 112 5.33 7.05 10.39
N ALA A 113 4.27 6.52 10.99
CA ALA A 113 2.93 7.10 10.90
C ALA A 113 2.84 8.49 11.53
N ASP A 114 3.62 8.77 12.59
CA ASP A 114 3.68 10.09 13.23
C ASP A 114 4.32 11.14 12.31
N CYS A 115 5.43 10.81 11.65
CA CYS A 115 6.07 11.70 10.68
C CYS A 115 5.13 12.06 9.52
N VAL A 116 4.43 11.07 8.95
CA VAL A 116 3.48 11.30 7.85
C VAL A 116 2.26 12.10 8.31
N ALA A 117 1.73 11.82 9.51
CA ALA A 117 0.61 12.57 10.06
C ALA A 117 0.97 14.05 10.29
N LYS A 118 2.16 14.32 10.82
CA LYS A 118 2.69 15.68 10.97
C LYS A 118 2.87 16.38 9.63
N GLU A 119 3.40 15.68 8.64
CA GLU A 119 3.55 16.20 7.28
C GLU A 119 2.19 16.62 6.69
N ILE A 120 1.15 15.79 6.85
CA ILE A 120 -0.20 16.09 6.35
C ILE A 120 -0.82 17.28 7.10
N ALA A 121 -0.57 17.42 8.41
CA ALA A 121 -1.13 18.46 9.27
C ALA A 121 -0.32 19.78 9.33
N MET A 122 0.81 19.85 8.61
CA MET A 122 1.66 21.04 8.56
C MET A 122 1.05 22.09 7.64
N SER A 123 1.00 23.36 8.07
CA SER A 123 0.64 24.46 7.18
C SER A 123 1.80 24.85 6.26
N THR A 124 1.49 25.50 5.14
CA THR A 124 2.52 26.00 4.21
C THR A 124 3.53 26.92 4.90
N GLU A 125 3.08 27.71 5.89
CA GLU A 125 3.95 28.60 6.68
C GLU A 125 4.84 27.81 7.65
N GLU A 126 4.30 26.81 8.36
CA GLU A 126 5.10 25.94 9.23
C GLU A 126 6.13 25.13 8.41
N LEU A 127 5.78 24.76 7.17
CA LEU A 127 6.70 24.09 6.25
C LEU A 127 7.81 25.02 5.76
N ASP A 128 7.49 26.27 5.44
CA ASP A 128 8.49 27.29 5.11
C ASP A 128 9.45 27.53 6.28
N GLU A 129 8.94 27.68 7.50
CA GLU A 129 9.75 27.80 8.72
C GLU A 129 10.64 26.56 8.95
N HIS A 130 10.12 25.36 8.71
CA HIS A 130 10.88 24.11 8.78
C HIS A 130 12.03 24.07 7.77
N MET A 131 11.76 24.45 6.51
CA MET A 131 12.79 24.51 5.47
C MET A 131 13.86 25.57 5.74
N GLU A 132 13.51 26.68 6.40
CA GLU A 132 14.47 27.71 6.81
C GLU A 132 15.32 27.25 8.01
N ALA A 133 14.76 26.43 8.90
CA ALA A 133 15.48 25.86 10.02
C ALA A 133 16.39 24.68 9.63
N CYS A 134 16.04 23.95 8.57
CA CYS A 134 16.77 22.79 8.09
C CYS A 134 17.86 23.14 7.07
N GLY A 135 18.91 22.32 7.01
CA GLY A 135 19.90 22.41 5.94
C GLY A 135 19.34 21.99 4.59
N MET A 136 19.97 22.45 3.50
CA MET A 136 19.61 22.04 2.13
C MET A 136 19.73 20.52 1.92
N GLU A 137 20.79 19.91 2.43
CA GLU A 137 21.03 18.46 2.36
C GLU A 137 19.97 17.67 3.12
N GLU A 138 19.60 18.13 4.32
CA GLU A 138 18.54 17.50 5.13
C GLU A 138 17.17 17.59 4.44
N THR A 139 16.89 18.73 3.80
CA THR A 139 15.65 18.95 3.04
C THR A 139 15.59 18.03 1.82
N ASP A 140 16.71 17.87 1.09
CA ASP A 140 16.79 16.95 -0.05
C ASP A 140 16.59 15.47 0.37
N ASP A 141 17.19 15.08 1.49
CA ASP A 141 16.99 13.75 2.09
C ASP A 141 15.52 13.52 2.52
N GLU A 142 14.88 14.54 3.12
CA GLU A 142 13.45 14.50 3.44
C GLU A 142 12.58 14.31 2.20
N VAL A 143 12.83 15.11 1.15
CA VAL A 143 12.15 15.00 -0.14
C VAL A 143 12.29 13.57 -0.69
N GLY A 144 13.51 13.02 -0.70
CA GLY A 144 13.77 11.67 -1.19
C GLY A 144 13.04 10.59 -0.39
N ARG A 145 12.93 10.74 0.94
CA ARG A 145 12.18 9.80 1.79
C ARG A 145 10.68 9.86 1.53
N ILE A 146 10.11 11.06 1.41
CA ILE A 146 8.67 11.23 1.17
C ILE A 146 8.31 10.76 -0.25
N GLN A 147 9.16 11.00 -1.26
CA GLN A 147 8.93 10.47 -2.61
C GLN A 147 8.90 8.94 -2.64
N LYS A 148 9.84 8.26 -1.97
CA LYS A 148 9.81 6.79 -1.85
C LYS A 148 8.56 6.28 -1.13
N TRP A 149 8.15 6.98 -0.07
CA TRP A 149 6.90 6.67 0.64
C TRP A 149 5.67 6.81 -0.27
N ARG A 150 5.61 7.90 -1.04
CA ARG A 150 4.52 8.21 -1.98
C ARG A 150 4.28 7.09 -2.99
N ASP A 151 5.34 6.53 -3.55
CA ASP A 151 5.22 5.48 -4.56
C ASP A 151 4.55 4.21 -3.98
N SER A 152 4.86 3.86 -2.72
CA SER A 152 4.18 2.80 -1.98
C SER A 152 2.71 3.14 -1.69
N VAL A 153 2.44 4.38 -1.26
CA VAL A 153 1.07 4.84 -0.97
C VAL A 153 0.18 4.84 -2.19
N ASN A 154 0.69 5.20 -3.38
CA ASN A 154 -0.10 5.16 -4.61
C ASN A 154 -0.60 3.73 -4.92
N ALA A 155 0.23 2.71 -4.71
CA ALA A 155 -0.20 1.32 -4.87
C ALA A 155 -1.31 0.94 -3.88
N ASN A 156 -1.19 1.38 -2.63
CA ASN A 156 -2.19 1.13 -1.60
C ASN A 156 -3.51 1.88 -1.88
N LEU A 157 -3.42 3.14 -2.32
CA LEU A 157 -4.59 3.94 -2.69
C LEU A 157 -5.37 3.34 -3.85
N ARG A 158 -4.69 2.76 -4.85
CA ARG A 158 -5.37 2.02 -5.91
C ARG A 158 -6.16 0.84 -5.37
N SER A 159 -5.59 0.09 -4.43
CA SER A 159 -6.32 -1.00 -3.76
C SER A 159 -7.54 -0.49 -2.99
N LEU A 160 -7.42 0.66 -2.30
CA LEU A 160 -8.52 1.28 -1.57
C LEU A 160 -9.62 1.82 -2.51
N GLN A 161 -9.22 2.42 -3.63
CA GLN A 161 -10.12 2.89 -4.68
C GLN A 161 -10.85 1.75 -5.40
N LYS A 162 -10.17 0.62 -5.60
CA LYS A 162 -10.79 -0.62 -6.08
C LYS A 162 -11.85 -1.10 -5.10
N ARG A 163 -11.54 -1.12 -3.79
CA ARG A 163 -12.52 -1.44 -2.75
C ARG A 163 -13.71 -0.47 -2.76
N SER A 164 -13.48 0.84 -2.90
CA SER A 164 -14.58 1.82 -2.91
C SER A 164 -15.52 1.62 -4.10
N ALA A 165 -14.97 1.38 -5.29
CA ALA A 165 -15.76 1.07 -6.47
C ALA A 165 -16.53 -0.26 -6.36
N LEU A 166 -15.92 -1.30 -5.78
CA LEU A 166 -16.62 -2.57 -5.51
C LEU A 166 -17.74 -2.40 -4.46
N ALA A 167 -17.49 -1.64 -3.41
CA ALA A 167 -18.49 -1.33 -2.39
C ALA A 167 -19.68 -0.57 -2.98
N PHE A 168 -19.45 0.39 -3.89
CA PHE A 168 -20.51 1.09 -4.61
C PHE A 168 -21.41 0.13 -5.41
N LEU A 169 -20.81 -0.89 -6.04
CA LEU A 169 -21.52 -1.94 -6.77
C LEU A 169 -22.20 -2.97 -5.84
N GLY A 170 -21.98 -2.89 -4.52
CA GLY A 170 -22.46 -3.87 -3.55
C GLY A 170 -21.77 -5.23 -3.66
N LEU A 171 -20.51 -5.23 -4.11
CA LEU A 171 -19.69 -6.42 -4.35
C LEU A 171 -18.59 -6.57 -3.30
N PRO A 172 -18.27 -7.81 -2.85
CA PRO A 172 -17.16 -8.02 -1.94
C PRO A 172 -15.79 -7.81 -2.64
N PRO A 173 -14.70 -7.55 -1.87
CA PRO A 173 -13.38 -7.23 -2.42
C PRO A 173 -12.74 -8.30 -3.31
N ASP A 174 -13.20 -9.55 -3.19
CA ASP A 174 -12.74 -10.72 -3.94
C ASP A 174 -13.57 -11.01 -5.21
N SER A 175 -14.49 -10.11 -5.58
CA SER A 175 -15.33 -10.25 -6.76
C SER A 175 -14.52 -10.24 -8.05
N GLY A 176 -14.84 -11.16 -8.96
CA GLY A 176 -14.20 -11.23 -10.26
C GLY A 176 -14.86 -10.30 -11.30
N GLN A 177 -14.18 -10.13 -12.44
CA GLN A 177 -14.63 -9.22 -13.50
C GLN A 177 -16.00 -9.59 -14.10
N ASN A 178 -16.40 -10.86 -14.03
CA ASN A 178 -17.74 -11.30 -14.44
C ASN A 178 -18.83 -10.76 -13.51
N ASP A 179 -18.59 -10.77 -12.19
CA ASP A 179 -19.54 -10.28 -11.19
C ASP A 179 -19.67 -8.76 -11.27
N ILE A 180 -18.54 -8.06 -11.45
CA ILE A 180 -18.48 -6.61 -11.70
C ILE A 180 -19.33 -6.24 -12.91
N ASN A 181 -19.13 -6.92 -14.05
CA ASN A 181 -19.88 -6.65 -15.27
C ASN A 181 -21.36 -6.98 -15.16
N ALA A 182 -21.72 -8.06 -14.46
CA ALA A 182 -23.11 -8.44 -14.23
C ALA A 182 -23.84 -7.39 -13.35
N MET A 183 -23.22 -6.99 -12.24
CA MET A 183 -23.80 -5.99 -11.33
C MET A 183 -23.85 -4.60 -11.97
N TYR A 184 -22.82 -4.19 -12.70
CA TYR A 184 -22.84 -2.94 -13.45
C TYR A 184 -24.00 -2.91 -14.46
N LYS A 185 -24.18 -3.97 -15.26
CA LYS A 185 -25.30 -4.04 -16.23
C LYS A 185 -26.65 -3.93 -15.54
N LYS A 186 -26.80 -4.58 -14.39
CA LYS A 186 -28.03 -4.49 -13.59
C LYS A 186 -28.27 -3.06 -13.09
N MET A 187 -27.29 -2.44 -12.44
CA MET A 187 -27.41 -1.08 -11.92
C MET A 187 -27.61 -0.04 -13.03
N ALA A 188 -26.94 -0.21 -14.16
CA ALA A 188 -27.07 0.68 -15.30
C ALA A 188 -28.49 0.67 -15.87
N LEU A 189 -29.18 -0.48 -15.88
CA LEU A 189 -30.57 -0.57 -16.30
C LEU A 189 -31.55 0.06 -15.31
N GLU A 190 -31.23 0.02 -14.01
CA GLU A 190 -32.04 0.60 -12.94
C GLU A 190 -31.86 2.13 -12.84
N LEU A 191 -30.64 2.62 -13.02
CA LEU A 191 -30.29 4.03 -12.89
C LEU A 191 -30.35 4.83 -14.21
N HIS A 192 -30.72 4.19 -15.32
CA HIS A 192 -30.74 4.86 -16.62
C HIS A 192 -31.72 6.05 -16.65
N PRO A 193 -31.32 7.25 -17.12
CA PRO A 193 -32.19 8.44 -17.15
C PRO A 193 -33.45 8.23 -17.98
N ASP A 194 -33.37 7.58 -19.15
CA ASP A 194 -34.55 7.26 -19.98
C ASP A 194 -35.58 6.34 -19.30
N LYS A 195 -35.17 5.61 -18.26
CA LYS A 195 -36.06 4.74 -17.47
C LYS A 195 -36.53 5.40 -16.17
N GLY A 196 -36.25 6.70 -16.00
CA GLY A 196 -36.57 7.47 -14.81
C GLY A 196 -35.54 7.35 -13.69
N GLY A 197 -34.33 6.87 -13.98
CA GLY A 197 -33.22 6.87 -13.05
C GLY A 197 -32.57 8.26 -12.89
N ASP A 198 -31.74 8.39 -11.87
CA ASP A 198 -31.04 9.63 -11.53
C ASP A 198 -29.76 9.79 -12.39
N PRO A 199 -29.65 10.84 -13.23
CA PRO A 199 -28.48 11.06 -14.09
C PRO A 199 -27.16 11.13 -13.32
N GLU A 200 -27.16 11.74 -12.13
CA GLU A 200 -25.93 11.92 -11.33
C GLU A 200 -25.42 10.56 -10.83
N LYS A 201 -26.31 9.69 -10.35
CA LYS A 201 -25.96 8.32 -9.92
C LYS A 201 -25.53 7.43 -11.08
N PHE A 202 -26.07 7.68 -12.28
CA PHE A 202 -25.64 6.96 -13.47
C PHE A 202 -24.23 7.38 -13.91
N GLN A 203 -23.91 8.67 -13.83
CA GLN A 203 -22.56 9.17 -14.06
C GLN A 203 -21.58 8.58 -13.03
N GLU A 204 -21.93 8.59 -11.74
CA GLU A 204 -21.11 7.99 -10.69
C GLU A 204 -20.88 6.48 -10.94
N LEU A 205 -21.89 5.74 -11.38
CA LEU A 205 -21.77 4.33 -11.77
C LEU A 205 -20.78 4.13 -12.93
N GLN A 206 -20.78 5.03 -13.92
CA GLN A 206 -19.81 4.99 -15.02
C GLN A 206 -18.39 5.24 -14.52
N GLU A 207 -18.19 6.27 -13.71
CA GLU A 207 -16.90 6.61 -13.10
C GLU A 207 -16.33 5.45 -12.27
N MET A 208 -17.15 4.76 -11.47
CA MET A 208 -16.71 3.60 -10.69
C MET A 208 -16.27 2.42 -11.56
N LYS A 209 -16.96 2.17 -12.68
CA LYS A 209 -16.57 1.10 -13.61
C LYS A 209 -15.31 1.42 -14.39
N GLU A 210 -15.17 2.66 -14.84
CA GLU A 210 -13.97 3.15 -15.51
C GLU A 210 -12.76 2.97 -14.59
N ARG A 211 -12.87 3.44 -13.35
CA ARG A 211 -11.85 3.27 -12.31
C ARG A 211 -11.43 1.82 -12.09
N LEU A 212 -12.39 0.88 -12.03
CA LEU A 212 -12.07 -0.56 -11.91
C LEU A 212 -11.31 -1.08 -13.13
N THR A 213 -11.69 -0.62 -14.33
CA THR A 213 -11.04 -1.02 -15.59
C THR A 213 -9.61 -0.47 -15.67
N GLU A 214 -9.39 0.78 -15.25
CA GLU A 214 -8.06 1.38 -15.16
C GLU A 214 -7.15 0.62 -14.19
N ILE A 215 -7.65 0.31 -12.99
CA ILE A 215 -6.89 -0.42 -11.99
C ILE A 215 -6.56 -1.84 -12.48
N GLU A 216 -7.48 -2.53 -13.15
CA GLU A 216 -7.21 -3.85 -13.75
C GLU A 216 -6.15 -3.79 -14.85
N LYS A 217 -6.17 -2.73 -15.69
CA LYS A 217 -5.14 -2.52 -16.72
C LYS A 217 -3.76 -2.31 -16.09
N GLU A 218 -3.68 -1.50 -15.04
CA GLU A 218 -2.43 -1.26 -14.31
C GLU A 218 -1.91 -2.52 -13.58
N GLU A 219 -2.79 -3.30 -12.95
CA GLU A 219 -2.43 -4.56 -12.28
C GLU A 219 -2.03 -5.67 -13.25
N GLY A 220 -2.63 -5.69 -14.45
CA GLY A 220 -2.42 -6.71 -15.47
C GLY A 220 -1.01 -6.73 -16.08
N GLY A 221 -0.20 -5.69 -15.84
CA GLY A 221 1.18 -5.60 -16.31
C GLY A 221 1.32 -5.71 -17.84
N ASP A 222 0.21 -5.54 -18.58
CA ASP A 222 0.23 -5.53 -20.03
C ASP A 222 0.79 -4.16 -20.43
N ASP A 223 2.12 -4.10 -20.49
CA ASP A 223 2.98 -2.99 -20.97
C ASP A 223 2.68 -2.59 -22.43
N LYS A 224 1.52 -2.95 -22.96
CA LYS A 224 0.97 -2.40 -24.19
C LYS A 224 0.45 -1.00 -23.91
N LYS A 225 1.37 -0.05 -23.87
CA LYS A 225 1.16 1.37 -24.23
C LYS A 225 0.72 1.51 -25.70
N ASP A 226 -0.15 0.65 -26.21
CA ASP A 226 -0.48 0.61 -27.64
C ASP A 226 -1.72 1.46 -27.99
N VAL A 227 -2.28 2.23 -27.05
CA VAL A 227 -3.50 3.03 -27.32
C VAL A 227 -3.55 4.36 -26.57
N ASP A 228 -2.41 5.03 -26.39
CA ASP A 228 -2.45 6.48 -26.21
C ASP A 228 -2.20 7.10 -27.58
N ASP A 229 -3.03 8.06 -27.94
CA ASP A 229 -2.79 8.92 -29.10
C ASP A 229 -1.34 9.42 -29.02
N PRO A 230 -0.45 9.10 -29.98
CA PRO A 230 0.94 9.52 -29.92
C PRO A 230 1.06 11.05 -29.76
N GLU A 231 0.05 11.81 -30.19
CA GLU A 231 -0.01 13.26 -29.99
C GLU A 231 -0.21 13.65 -28.50
N GLU A 232 -1.00 12.90 -27.73
CA GLU A 232 -1.22 13.14 -26.30
C GLU A 232 0.01 12.74 -25.45
N GLU A 233 0.64 11.60 -25.77
CA GLU A 233 1.88 11.18 -25.07
C GLU A 233 3.02 12.17 -25.34
N GLU A 234 3.14 12.69 -26.58
CA GLU A 234 4.13 13.70 -26.92
C GLU A 234 3.85 15.04 -26.24
N ALA A 235 2.59 15.49 -26.19
CA ALA A 235 2.19 16.70 -25.47
C ALA A 235 2.48 16.60 -23.96
N LYS A 236 2.22 15.45 -23.34
CA LYS A 236 2.55 15.23 -21.92
C LYS A 236 4.06 15.23 -21.66
N LYS A 237 4.84 14.57 -22.53
CA LYS A 237 6.31 14.58 -22.48
C LYS A 237 6.89 15.99 -22.68
N GLN A 238 6.34 16.77 -23.61
CA GLN A 238 6.75 18.16 -23.83
C GLN A 238 6.46 19.02 -22.60
N LYS A 239 5.25 18.90 -22.02
CA LYS A 239 4.89 19.63 -20.79
C LYS A 239 5.78 19.24 -19.60
N GLU A 240 6.01 17.94 -19.38
CA GLU A 240 6.90 17.46 -18.31
C GLU A 240 8.34 17.97 -18.50
N LYS A 241 8.83 18.00 -19.74
CA LYS A 241 10.15 18.54 -20.08
C LYS A 241 10.22 20.05 -19.87
N GLU A 242 9.20 20.81 -20.27
CA GLU A 242 9.14 22.27 -20.03
C GLU A 242 9.11 22.59 -18.54
N GLU A 243 8.31 21.86 -17.76
CA GLU A 243 8.27 21.99 -16.29
C GLU A 243 9.62 21.62 -15.65
N GLU A 244 10.30 20.58 -16.14
CA GLU A 244 11.63 20.19 -15.66
C GLU A 244 12.70 21.24 -16.02
N GLU A 245 12.69 21.75 -17.25
CA GLU A 245 13.59 22.83 -17.69
C GLU A 245 13.37 24.11 -16.86
N GLU A 246 12.12 24.46 -16.55
CA GLU A 246 11.80 25.58 -15.67
C GLU A 246 12.34 25.34 -14.25
N LYS A 247 12.14 24.14 -13.68
CA LYS A 247 12.70 23.76 -12.37
C LYS A 247 14.23 23.80 -12.36
N ASN A 248 14.88 23.47 -13.47
CA ASN A 248 16.34 23.50 -13.62
C ASN A 248 16.91 24.92 -13.78
N ARG A 249 16.10 25.93 -14.13
CA ARG A 249 16.54 27.34 -14.21
C ARG A 249 16.64 28.02 -12.85
N LEU A 250 15.97 27.48 -11.83
CA LEU A 250 16.01 28.02 -10.47
C LEU A 250 17.37 27.74 -9.82
N PRO A 251 17.87 28.64 -8.94
CA PRO A 251 18.97 28.34 -8.05
C PRO A 251 18.72 27.03 -7.27
N PRO A 252 19.77 26.24 -6.95
CA PRO A 252 19.60 24.95 -6.26
C PRO A 252 18.74 25.00 -4.99
N ASN A 253 18.87 26.09 -4.21
CA ASN A 253 18.08 26.29 -2.99
C ASN A 253 16.57 26.45 -3.29
N GLU A 254 16.23 27.32 -4.24
CA GLU A 254 14.83 27.53 -4.65
C GLU A 254 14.24 26.28 -5.30
N ARG A 255 15.05 25.50 -6.04
CA ARG A 255 14.63 24.23 -6.62
C ARG A 255 14.25 23.21 -5.54
N ILE A 256 15.07 23.04 -4.51
CA ILE A 256 14.79 22.10 -3.41
C ILE A 256 13.58 22.57 -2.60
N LYS A 257 13.48 23.87 -2.30
CA LYS A 257 12.31 24.46 -1.64
C LYS A 257 11.02 24.19 -2.43
N LYS A 258 11.02 24.44 -3.74
CA LYS A 258 9.88 24.15 -4.63
C LYS A 258 9.53 22.66 -4.64
N LEU A 259 10.54 21.79 -4.71
CA LEU A 259 10.33 20.34 -4.70
C LEU A 259 9.75 19.83 -3.37
N ARG A 260 10.20 20.40 -2.24
CA ARG A 260 9.68 20.08 -0.91
C ARG A 260 8.22 20.51 -0.74
N MET A 261 7.86 21.68 -1.28
CA MET A 261 6.48 22.17 -1.34
C MET A 261 5.60 21.27 -2.21
N ASP A 262 6.06 20.94 -3.42
CA ASP A 262 5.35 20.03 -4.34
C ASP A 262 5.07 18.67 -3.67
N VAL A 263 6.05 18.15 -2.92
CA VAL A 263 5.93 16.87 -2.21
C VAL A 263 4.96 16.95 -1.03
N HIS A 264 4.96 18.06 -0.28
CA HIS A 264 3.99 18.32 0.77
C HIS A 264 2.55 18.37 0.23
N ASP A 265 2.30 19.19 -0.80
CA ASP A 265 0.99 19.33 -1.43
C ASP A 265 0.47 17.98 -1.94
N ASN A 266 1.34 17.19 -2.55
CA ASN A 266 1.00 15.84 -2.99
C ASN A 266 0.63 14.93 -1.81
N THR A 267 1.35 15.02 -0.69
CA THR A 267 1.07 14.24 0.53
C THR A 267 -0.33 14.56 1.08
N VAL A 268 -0.70 15.85 1.16
CA VAL A 268 -2.04 16.29 1.56
C VAL A 268 -3.11 15.78 0.58
N ARG A 269 -2.87 15.87 -0.73
CA ARG A 269 -3.81 15.36 -1.76
C ARG A 269 -4.03 13.85 -1.67
N LEU A 270 -3.01 13.06 -1.32
CA LEU A 270 -3.14 11.61 -1.15
C LEU A 270 -4.05 11.27 0.03
N TRP A 271 -3.93 12.02 1.13
CA TRP A 271 -4.83 11.88 2.27
C TRP A 271 -6.29 12.23 1.91
N GLU A 272 -6.52 13.33 1.21
CA GLU A 272 -7.89 13.71 0.76
C GLU A 272 -8.47 12.68 -0.22
N LYS A 273 -7.67 12.08 -1.11
CA LYS A 273 -8.08 10.95 -1.95
C LYS A 273 -8.46 9.71 -1.12
N ALA A 274 -7.70 9.40 -0.07
CA ALA A 274 -8.01 8.31 0.85
C ALA A 274 -9.34 8.55 1.58
N LYS A 275 -9.56 9.78 2.08
CA LYS A 275 -10.82 10.21 2.70
C LYS A 275 -12.00 10.08 1.77
N LYS A 276 -11.88 10.54 0.53
CA LYS A 276 -12.93 10.36 -0.49
C LYS A 276 -13.28 8.88 -0.67
N SER A 277 -12.26 8.03 -0.82
CA SER A 277 -12.46 6.58 -0.99
C SER A 277 -13.11 5.93 0.24
N ARG A 278 -12.76 6.38 1.45
CA ARG A 278 -13.42 5.96 2.70
C ARG A 278 -14.90 6.31 2.69
N ASP A 279 -15.23 7.55 2.36
CA ASP A 279 -16.61 8.05 2.40
C ASP A 279 -17.48 7.31 1.36
N GLU A 280 -16.91 6.99 0.19
CA GLU A 280 -17.53 6.12 -0.82
C GLU A 280 -17.81 4.69 -0.30
N ILE A 281 -16.95 4.13 0.57
CA ILE A 281 -17.16 2.79 1.16
C ILE A 281 -18.28 2.77 2.21
N VAL A 282 -18.45 3.86 2.97
CA VAL A 282 -19.40 3.96 4.11
C VAL A 282 -20.86 4.18 3.68
N GLY A 283 -21.13 4.41 2.40
CA GLY A 283 -22.47 4.74 1.87
C GLY A 283 -23.58 3.73 2.19
N GLU A 284 -24.84 4.05 1.86
CA GLU A 284 -26.05 3.27 2.24
C GLU A 284 -26.01 1.77 1.88
N LYS A 285 -25.19 1.40 0.90
CA LYS A 285 -25.01 0.01 0.42
C LYS A 285 -23.77 -0.68 0.99
N ALA A 286 -23.13 -0.09 2.01
CA ALA A 286 -21.92 -0.63 2.62
C ALA A 286 -22.13 -2.10 3.04
N LEU A 287 -21.34 -2.99 2.44
CA LEU A 287 -21.33 -4.38 2.85
C LEU A 287 -20.76 -4.48 4.26
N LYS A 288 -21.37 -5.35 5.07
CA LYS A 288 -20.79 -5.70 6.37
C LYS A 288 -19.38 -6.25 6.15
N VAL A 289 -18.43 -5.72 6.92
CA VAL A 289 -17.05 -6.15 6.91
C VAL A 289 -16.97 -7.66 7.23
N ASN A 290 -16.36 -8.43 6.33
CA ASN A 290 -16.15 -9.86 6.53
C ASN A 290 -14.76 -10.10 7.14
N ALA A 291 -14.71 -10.42 8.43
CA ALA A 291 -13.45 -10.66 9.14
C ALA A 291 -12.80 -12.03 8.84
N GLN A 292 -13.54 -12.95 8.20
CA GLN A 292 -13.13 -14.34 8.09
C GLN A 292 -11.85 -14.57 7.28
N PRO A 293 -11.57 -13.83 6.18
CA PRO A 293 -10.30 -13.94 5.47
C PRO A 293 -9.08 -13.66 6.36
N ALA A 294 -9.13 -12.59 7.16
CA ALA A 294 -8.06 -12.24 8.10
C ALA A 294 -7.89 -13.30 9.20
N LEU A 295 -9.00 -13.75 9.79
CA LEU A 295 -8.98 -14.81 10.82
C LEU A 295 -8.47 -16.15 10.29
N ASN A 296 -8.79 -16.51 9.05
CA ASN A 296 -8.30 -17.74 8.43
C ASN A 296 -6.78 -17.72 8.27
N ILE A 297 -6.22 -16.59 7.84
CA ILE A 297 -4.77 -16.41 7.72
C ILE A 297 -4.10 -16.48 9.09
N LEU A 298 -4.70 -15.86 10.11
CA LEU A 298 -4.22 -15.97 11.49
C LEU A 298 -4.20 -17.44 11.97
N ARG A 299 -5.30 -18.18 11.77
CA ARG A 299 -5.38 -19.60 12.18
C ARG A 299 -4.31 -20.44 11.49
N LEU A 300 -4.15 -20.29 10.17
CA LEU A 300 -3.11 -20.98 9.41
C LEU A 300 -1.70 -20.66 9.91
N PHE A 301 -1.42 -19.38 10.19
CA PHE A 301 -0.14 -18.95 10.76
C PHE A 301 0.10 -19.59 12.13
N VAL A 302 -0.87 -19.49 13.04
CA VAL A 302 -0.79 -20.04 14.40
C VAL A 302 -0.60 -21.56 14.37
N ASP A 303 -1.40 -22.29 13.60
CA ASP A 303 -1.34 -23.76 13.52
C ASP A 303 0.01 -24.24 12.98
N ARG A 304 0.54 -23.55 11.95
CA ARG A 304 1.85 -23.84 11.37
C ARG A 304 2.97 -23.56 12.37
N PHE A 305 2.92 -22.41 13.04
CA PHE A 305 3.93 -22.04 14.03
C PHE A 305 3.93 -23.00 15.21
N VAL A 306 2.76 -23.32 15.76
CA VAL A 306 2.63 -24.27 16.87
C VAL A 306 3.15 -25.64 16.48
N THR A 307 2.84 -26.11 15.27
CA THR A 307 3.31 -27.40 14.78
C THR A 307 4.82 -27.46 14.58
N ASN A 308 5.43 -26.41 14.05
CA ASN A 308 6.85 -26.43 13.69
C ASN A 308 7.77 -26.02 14.85
N GLU A 309 7.33 -25.09 15.70
CA GLU A 309 8.20 -24.41 16.66
C GLU A 309 7.88 -24.81 18.11
N ILE A 310 6.59 -24.95 18.45
CA ILE A 310 6.17 -25.23 19.83
C ILE A 310 6.22 -26.73 20.14
N LYS A 311 5.90 -27.60 19.18
CA LYS A 311 5.99 -29.06 19.38
C LYS A 311 7.42 -29.53 19.68
N THR A 312 8.43 -28.81 19.21
CA THR A 312 9.85 -29.13 19.45
C THR A 312 10.39 -28.56 20.76
N LEU A 313 9.59 -27.76 21.48
CA LEU A 313 10.00 -27.14 22.74
C LEU A 313 10.07 -28.21 23.84
N ARG A 314 11.18 -28.23 24.59
CA ARG A 314 11.35 -29.10 25.76
C ARG A 314 10.38 -28.69 26.88
N HIS A 315 9.93 -29.66 27.67
CA HIS A 315 9.13 -29.37 28.86
C HIS A 315 9.95 -28.53 29.86
N ASP A 316 9.29 -27.57 30.49
CA ASP A 316 9.87 -26.66 31.51
C ASP A 316 11.00 -25.74 30.98
N ASP A 317 11.17 -25.62 29.66
CA ASP A 317 12.16 -24.75 29.04
C ASP A 317 11.63 -23.32 28.88
N THR A 318 11.74 -22.54 29.95
CA THR A 318 11.30 -21.14 30.00
C THR A 318 12.03 -20.26 28.99
N LYS A 319 13.34 -20.45 28.82
CA LYS A 319 14.15 -19.64 27.89
C LYS A 319 13.80 -19.97 26.43
N GLY A 320 13.64 -21.25 26.11
CA GLY A 320 13.16 -21.68 24.80
C GLY A 320 11.77 -21.15 24.50
N ALA A 321 10.86 -21.19 25.47
CA ALA A 321 9.51 -20.65 25.33
C ALA A 321 9.51 -19.15 25.02
N GLU A 322 10.34 -18.38 25.72
CA GLU A 322 10.51 -16.95 25.47
C GLU A 322 11.06 -16.69 24.05
N ALA A 323 12.08 -17.45 23.64
CA ALA A 323 12.63 -17.32 22.28
C ALA A 323 11.57 -17.64 21.21
N LYS A 324 10.72 -18.66 21.42
CA LYS A 324 9.60 -18.97 20.51
C LYS A 324 8.53 -17.88 20.51
N LEU A 325 8.20 -17.28 21.66
CA LEU A 325 7.26 -16.16 21.73
C LEU A 325 7.78 -14.94 20.94
N ARG A 326 9.06 -14.59 21.11
CA ARG A 326 9.69 -13.50 20.35
C ARG A 326 9.67 -13.80 18.85
N LYS A 327 10.01 -15.03 18.45
CA LYS A 327 9.96 -15.45 17.04
C LYS A 327 8.54 -15.39 16.47
N PHE A 328 7.53 -15.81 17.24
CA PHE A 328 6.12 -15.73 16.84
C PHE A 328 5.70 -14.29 16.55
N LEU A 329 6.02 -13.36 17.47
CA LEU A 329 5.72 -11.94 17.31
C LEU A 329 6.49 -11.33 16.14
N LYS A 330 7.78 -11.63 16.02
CA LYS A 330 8.62 -11.13 14.92
C LYS A 330 8.10 -11.58 13.55
N GLN A 331 7.54 -12.79 13.44
CA GLN A 331 7.02 -13.31 12.17
C GLN A 331 5.55 -12.96 11.89
N GLY A 332 4.76 -12.68 12.93
CA GLY A 332 3.30 -12.59 12.83
C GLY A 332 2.69 -11.26 13.23
N ALA A 333 3.46 -10.25 13.64
CA ALA A 333 2.94 -8.98 14.15
C ALA A 333 1.88 -8.33 13.22
N GLU A 334 2.16 -8.29 11.92
CA GLU A 334 1.24 -7.75 10.92
C GLU A 334 -0.07 -8.56 10.90
N ILE A 335 0.02 -9.89 10.78
CA ILE A 335 -1.14 -10.79 10.72
C ILE A 335 -2.01 -10.66 11.97
N LEU A 336 -1.38 -10.55 13.16
CA LEU A 336 -2.07 -10.37 14.43
C LEU A 336 -2.87 -9.07 14.44
N CYS A 337 -2.24 -7.95 14.05
CA CYS A 337 -2.90 -6.65 14.02
C CYS A 337 -4.00 -6.58 12.96
N VAL A 338 -3.78 -7.11 11.76
CA VAL A 338 -4.81 -7.18 10.70
C VAL A 338 -6.03 -7.96 11.19
N ALA A 339 -5.82 -9.13 11.80
CA ALA A 339 -6.90 -9.95 12.32
C ALA A 339 -7.64 -9.25 13.47
N ALA A 340 -6.91 -8.56 14.36
CA ALA A 340 -7.49 -7.81 15.47
C ALA A 340 -8.38 -6.65 15.02
N LEU A 341 -7.98 -5.95 13.96
CA LEU A 341 -8.76 -4.88 13.35
C LEU A 341 -10.03 -5.39 12.66
N ALA A 342 -9.99 -6.60 12.13
CA ALA A 342 -11.16 -7.22 11.49
C ALA A 342 -12.12 -7.84 12.52
N ASP A 343 -11.61 -8.58 13.49
CA ASP A 343 -12.36 -9.17 14.61
C ASP A 343 -11.43 -9.42 15.80
N VAL A 344 -11.46 -8.49 16.77
CA VAL A 344 -10.66 -8.56 17.99
C VAL A 344 -10.98 -9.81 18.80
N GLN A 345 -12.26 -10.20 18.93
CA GLN A 345 -12.65 -11.33 19.77
C GLN A 345 -12.23 -12.66 19.14
N GLY A 346 -12.44 -12.82 17.83
CA GLY A 346 -11.97 -13.98 17.07
C GLY A 346 -10.45 -14.14 17.13
N THR A 347 -9.72 -13.03 17.09
CA THR A 347 -8.26 -12.98 17.20
C THR A 347 -7.79 -13.40 18.60
N LEU A 348 -8.34 -12.79 19.66
CA LEU A 348 -8.01 -13.12 21.05
C LEU A 348 -8.32 -14.59 21.37
N SER A 349 -9.46 -15.10 20.91
CA SER A 349 -9.84 -16.50 21.08
C SER A 349 -8.84 -17.45 20.40
N THR A 350 -8.47 -17.15 19.15
CA THR A 350 -7.49 -17.94 18.39
C THR A 350 -6.14 -17.99 19.11
N LEU A 351 -5.65 -16.84 19.57
CA LEU A 351 -4.38 -16.77 20.30
C LEU A 351 -4.42 -17.48 21.64
N ALA A 352 -5.47 -17.24 22.44
CA ALA A 352 -5.62 -17.85 23.75
C ALA A 352 -5.64 -19.39 23.66
N MET A 353 -6.47 -19.93 22.76
CA MET A 353 -6.71 -21.36 22.66
C MET A 353 -5.61 -22.12 21.90
N HIS A 354 -5.15 -21.58 20.77
CA HIS A 354 -4.30 -22.33 19.85
C HIS A 354 -2.81 -22.06 20.10
N PHE A 355 -2.43 -20.85 20.54
CA PHE A 355 -1.04 -20.47 20.77
C PHE A 355 -0.68 -20.44 22.27
N ASN A 356 -1.25 -19.53 23.04
CA ASN A 356 -0.88 -19.25 24.44
C ASN A 356 -1.01 -20.50 25.31
N TYR A 357 -2.16 -21.19 25.26
CA TYR A 357 -2.37 -22.41 26.03
C TYR A 357 -1.27 -23.46 25.76
N ARG A 358 -0.89 -23.65 24.49
CA ARG A 358 0.13 -24.64 24.10
C ARG A 358 1.53 -24.24 24.56
N LEU A 359 1.88 -22.97 24.40
CA LEU A 359 3.18 -22.44 24.83
C LEU A 359 3.32 -22.52 26.36
N ILE A 360 2.31 -22.09 27.12
CA ILE A 360 2.29 -22.12 28.58
C ILE A 360 2.32 -23.56 29.10
N ALA A 361 1.50 -24.45 28.54
CA ALA A 361 1.46 -25.85 28.97
C ALA A 361 2.79 -26.59 28.73
N ARG A 362 3.57 -26.19 27.71
CA ARG A 362 4.90 -26.73 27.46
C ARG A 362 5.97 -26.11 28.37
N SER A 363 5.90 -24.81 28.62
CA SER A 363 6.92 -24.10 29.36
C SER A 363 6.80 -24.25 30.88
N GLY A 364 5.60 -24.50 31.41
CA GLY A 364 5.34 -24.55 32.86
C GLY A 364 5.59 -23.23 33.61
N SER A 365 6.02 -22.17 32.91
CA SER A 365 6.54 -20.95 33.53
C SER A 365 5.45 -19.90 33.78
N PRO A 366 5.37 -19.34 35.00
CA PRO A 366 4.47 -18.22 35.29
C PRO A 366 4.86 -16.94 34.54
N GLU A 367 6.15 -16.72 34.25
CA GLU A 367 6.62 -15.58 33.48
C GLU A 367 6.09 -15.62 32.03
N ILE A 368 6.11 -16.80 31.40
CA ILE A 368 5.56 -16.99 30.05
C ILE A 368 4.06 -16.78 30.04
N LYS A 369 3.35 -17.23 31.09
CA LYS A 369 1.92 -16.97 31.25
C LYS A 369 1.61 -15.47 31.31
N THR A 370 2.38 -14.70 32.09
CA THR A 370 2.23 -13.24 32.18
C THR A 370 2.50 -12.57 30.83
N LYS A 371 3.56 -12.97 30.12
CA LYS A 371 3.86 -12.43 28.77
C LYS A 371 2.75 -12.75 27.76
N CYS A 372 2.17 -13.94 27.82
CA CYS A 372 1.02 -14.32 26.99
C CYS A 372 -0.23 -13.50 27.32
N ALA A 373 -0.45 -13.16 28.59
CA ALA A 373 -1.54 -12.28 29.00
C ALA A 373 -1.33 -10.86 28.47
N SER A 374 -0.12 -10.30 28.61
CA SER A 374 0.23 -8.99 28.04
C SER A 374 0.09 -8.94 26.52
N LEU A 375 0.34 -10.05 25.81
CA LEU A 375 0.07 -10.14 24.38
C LEU A 375 -1.42 -10.01 24.06
N LEU A 376 -2.29 -10.71 24.79
CA LEU A 376 -3.74 -10.61 24.56
C LEU A 376 -4.26 -9.20 24.85
N GLU A 377 -3.80 -8.58 25.93
CA GLU A 377 -4.12 -7.19 26.27
C GLU A 377 -3.67 -6.24 25.15
N ALA A 378 -2.40 -6.33 24.72
CA ALA A 378 -1.85 -5.50 23.66
C ALA A 378 -2.61 -5.65 22.34
N VAL A 379 -2.97 -6.89 21.93
CA VAL A 379 -3.78 -7.16 20.74
C VAL A 379 -5.20 -6.58 20.86
N GLY A 380 -5.80 -6.66 22.05
CA GLY A 380 -7.13 -6.11 22.32
C GLY A 380 -7.19 -4.58 22.22
N GLU A 381 -6.10 -3.89 22.50
CA GLU A 381 -6.01 -2.43 22.48
C GLU A 381 -5.65 -1.82 21.11
N VAL A 382 -5.18 -2.63 20.14
CA VAL A 382 -4.76 -2.12 18.83
C VAL A 382 -5.87 -1.31 18.14
N PRO A 383 -7.13 -1.81 17.99
CA PRO A 383 -8.15 -1.07 17.25
C PRO A 383 -8.45 0.31 17.85
N ALA A 384 -8.63 0.38 19.18
CA ALA A 384 -8.93 1.62 19.87
C ALA A 384 -7.78 2.64 19.81
N THR A 385 -6.53 2.16 19.83
CA THR A 385 -5.34 3.01 19.72
C THR A 385 -5.21 3.61 18.31
N VAL A 386 -5.46 2.81 17.27
CA VAL A 386 -5.47 3.26 15.87
C VAL A 386 -6.58 4.29 15.66
N GLU A 387 -7.80 4.00 16.13
CA GLU A 387 -8.94 4.90 16.00
C GLU A 387 -8.66 6.26 16.65
N ARG A 388 -8.14 6.27 17.88
CA ARG A 388 -7.78 7.51 18.59
C ARG A 388 -6.72 8.32 17.85
N PHE A 389 -5.73 7.66 17.26
CA PHE A 389 -4.71 8.34 16.47
C PHE A 389 -5.30 9.01 15.23
N LEU A 390 -6.15 8.30 14.48
CA LEU A 390 -6.81 8.85 13.29
C LEU A 390 -7.74 10.01 13.65
N GLN A 391 -8.52 9.89 14.72
CA GLN A 391 -9.39 10.98 15.20
C GLN A 391 -8.58 12.22 15.59
N LYS A 392 -7.45 12.05 16.30
CA LYS A 392 -6.55 13.15 16.63
C LYS A 392 -6.01 13.82 15.37
N MET A 393 -5.50 13.04 14.43
CA MET A 393 -4.96 13.56 13.16
C MET A 393 -6.03 14.34 12.37
N GLU A 394 -7.27 13.86 12.34
CA GLU A 394 -8.37 14.59 11.69
C GLU A 394 -8.75 15.88 12.42
N ALA A 395 -8.68 15.90 13.76
CA ALA A 395 -8.88 17.10 14.55
C ALA A 395 -7.77 18.13 14.29
N ASP A 396 -6.51 17.69 14.27
CA ASP A 396 -5.35 18.55 13.97
C ASP A 396 -5.48 19.19 12.58
N LEU A 397 -5.94 18.43 11.58
CA LEU A 397 -6.21 18.93 10.22
C LEU A 397 -7.37 19.94 10.18
N SER A 398 -8.43 19.70 10.95
CA SER A 398 -9.54 20.65 11.04
C SER A 398 -9.09 21.95 11.68
N GLU A 399 -8.30 21.87 12.75
CA GLU A 399 -7.73 23.04 13.42
C GLU A 399 -6.78 23.80 12.51
N GLN A 400 -5.94 23.11 11.73
CA GLN A 400 -5.08 23.72 10.73
C GLN A 400 -5.89 24.52 9.69
N LYS A 401 -6.94 23.93 9.09
CA LYS A 401 -7.81 24.62 8.12
C LYS A 401 -8.46 25.87 8.73
N ASP A 402 -8.85 25.81 10.00
CA ASP A 402 -9.38 26.97 10.73
C ASP A 402 -8.31 28.04 11.01
N ARG A 403 -7.08 27.65 11.37
CA ARG A 403 -5.94 28.57 11.53
C ARG A 403 -5.64 29.30 10.21
N ASP A 404 -5.56 28.56 9.10
CA ASP A 404 -5.29 29.13 7.77
C ASP A 404 -6.39 30.09 7.32
N LYS A 405 -7.67 29.70 7.56
CA LYS A 405 -8.81 30.58 7.29
C LYS A 405 -8.72 31.88 8.10
N ARG A 406 -8.42 31.81 9.40
CA ARG A 406 -8.25 32.99 10.26
C ARG A 406 -7.10 33.87 9.81
N ARG A 407 -5.95 33.29 9.43
CA ARG A 407 -4.81 34.04 8.88
C ARG A 407 -5.18 34.76 7.58
N LYS A 408 -5.88 34.08 6.66
CA LYS A 408 -6.38 34.69 5.41
C LYS A 408 -7.35 35.84 5.67
N GLU A 409 -8.27 35.67 6.61
CA GLU A 409 -9.21 36.72 7.02
C GLU A 409 -8.49 37.92 7.67
N GLN A 410 -7.45 37.67 8.49
CA GLN A 410 -6.61 38.72 9.08
C GLN A 410 -5.84 39.50 8.02
N ARG A 411 -5.20 38.82 7.05
CA ARG A 411 -4.52 39.48 5.92
C ARG A 411 -5.48 40.33 5.09
N ALA A 412 -6.65 39.80 4.77
CA ALA A 412 -7.68 40.55 4.05
C ALA A 412 -8.20 41.75 4.87
N ALA A 413 -8.31 41.63 6.19
CA ALA A 413 -8.70 42.74 7.05
C ALA A 413 -7.61 43.82 7.16
N GLU A 414 -6.34 43.43 7.25
CA GLU A 414 -5.22 44.37 7.23
C GLU A 414 -5.14 45.11 5.90
N GLN A 415 -5.29 44.39 4.78
CA GLN A 415 -5.33 44.99 3.45
C GLN A 415 -6.46 46.03 3.33
N ARG A 416 -7.68 45.70 3.78
CA ARG A 416 -8.79 46.67 3.83
C ARG A 416 -8.46 47.89 4.68
N ARG A 417 -7.80 47.72 5.83
CA ARG A 417 -7.35 48.85 6.68
C ARG A 417 -6.25 49.70 6.01
N ARG A 418 -5.41 49.12 5.16
CA ARG A 418 -4.43 49.88 4.35
C ARG A 418 -5.14 50.68 3.26
N GLU A 419 -6.06 50.06 2.54
CA GLU A 419 -6.89 50.71 1.52
C GLU A 419 -7.72 51.86 2.10
N GLU A 420 -8.32 51.69 3.28
CA GLU A 420 -9.05 52.74 4.01
C GLU A 420 -8.16 53.92 4.42
N ARG A 421 -6.86 53.69 4.68
CA ARG A 421 -5.88 54.75 4.95
C ARG A 421 -5.41 55.49 3.69
N GLY A 422 -5.90 55.09 2.52
CA GLY A 422 -5.42 55.58 1.23
C GLY A 422 -4.02 55.07 0.86
N ASP A 423 -3.53 54.05 1.58
CA ASP A 423 -2.25 53.41 1.30
C ASP A 423 -2.45 52.31 0.26
N TYR A 424 -2.53 52.75 -0.99
CA TYR A 424 -2.56 51.88 -2.17
C TYR A 424 -1.15 51.49 -2.63
N SER A 425 -0.10 51.74 -1.83
CA SER A 425 1.25 51.27 -2.14
C SER A 425 1.40 49.75 -2.02
N GLY A 426 0.31 49.06 -1.65
CA GLY A 426 0.23 47.63 -1.41
C GLY A 426 1.03 46.82 -2.42
N GLU A 427 1.94 46.00 -1.85
CA GLU A 427 2.63 44.83 -2.41
C GLU A 427 2.41 44.59 -3.91
N LYS A 428 2.78 45.55 -4.75
CA LYS A 428 3.29 45.21 -6.07
C LYS A 428 4.66 44.63 -5.79
N GLY A 429 4.67 43.32 -5.56
CA GLY A 429 5.80 42.51 -5.12
C GLY A 429 7.17 43.15 -5.33
N GLU A 430 7.84 43.44 -4.22
CA GLU A 430 9.30 43.43 -4.16
C GLU A 430 9.85 41.98 -4.17
N GLU A 431 9.04 40.99 -4.52
CA GLU A 431 9.53 39.69 -4.98
C GLU A 431 10.14 39.86 -6.39
N GLY A 432 11.44 40.14 -6.45
CA GLY A 432 12.26 39.86 -7.64
C GLY A 432 12.43 40.97 -8.67
N LYS A 433 12.66 42.22 -8.25
CA LYS A 433 13.21 43.26 -9.14
C LYS A 433 14.66 43.59 -8.81
N ASP A 434 15.52 42.58 -8.87
CA ASP A 434 16.95 42.80 -9.05
C ASP A 434 17.19 43.47 -10.40
N SER A 435 17.53 44.76 -10.32
CA SER A 435 18.34 45.56 -11.24
C SER A 435 18.63 44.96 -12.63
N LYS A 436 17.77 45.29 -13.61
CA LYS A 436 18.24 45.55 -14.98
C LYS A 436 18.16 47.05 -15.24
N GLU A 437 19.34 47.68 -15.29
CA GLU A 437 19.55 49.04 -15.77
C GLU A 437 18.80 49.31 -17.08
N PRO A 438 18.07 50.42 -17.22
CA PRO A 438 17.54 50.85 -18.50
C PRO A 438 18.64 51.59 -19.28
N ASP A 439 19.33 50.89 -20.18
CA ASP A 439 20.23 51.52 -21.14
C ASP A 439 19.44 51.97 -22.39
N LYS A 440 19.33 53.30 -22.52
CA LYS A 440 19.06 54.16 -23.69
C LYS A 440 17.69 54.18 -24.41
N PRO A 441 17.19 55.39 -24.76
CA PRO A 441 16.00 55.59 -25.57
C PRO A 441 16.28 55.45 -27.07
N LYS A 442 15.49 54.62 -27.76
CA LYS A 442 15.35 54.64 -29.24
C LYS A 442 14.19 55.56 -29.66
N PRO A 443 14.29 56.23 -30.82
CA PRO A 443 13.38 57.31 -31.21
C PRO A 443 12.00 56.81 -31.69
N LYS A 444 11.01 57.68 -31.45
CA LYS A 444 9.59 57.56 -31.77
C LYS A 444 9.34 57.20 -33.25
N ALA A 445 8.53 56.18 -33.47
CA ALA A 445 7.78 55.97 -34.71
C ALA A 445 6.27 56.18 -34.44
N GLU A 446 5.59 56.74 -35.42
CA GLU A 446 4.19 57.19 -35.44
C GLU A 446 3.15 56.07 -35.19
N PRO A 447 1.92 56.41 -34.72
CA PRO A 447 0.90 55.43 -34.42
C PRO A 447 0.19 54.91 -35.69
N ALA A 448 0.36 53.62 -35.98
CA ALA A 448 -0.46 52.90 -36.94
C ALA A 448 -1.84 52.55 -36.34
N LYS A 449 -2.85 52.63 -37.20
CA LYS A 449 -4.29 52.44 -36.93
C LYS A 449 -4.62 51.07 -36.31
N ALA A 450 -5.55 51.09 -35.36
CA ALA A 450 -6.15 49.90 -34.73
C ALA A 450 -6.94 49.04 -35.75
N PRO A 451 -6.79 47.71 -35.74
CA PRO A 451 -7.72 46.81 -36.40
C PRO A 451 -8.92 46.51 -35.48
N GLY A 452 -10.11 46.50 -36.09
CA GLY A 452 -11.39 46.36 -35.40
C GLY A 452 -11.63 44.98 -34.77
N TYR A 453 -12.41 45.01 -33.69
CA TYR A 453 -12.94 43.82 -33.01
C TYR A 453 -13.92 43.06 -33.91
N PRO A 454 -13.81 41.73 -34.04
CA PRO A 454 -14.82 40.91 -34.69
C PRO A 454 -16.06 40.76 -33.79
N LYS A 455 -17.24 40.81 -34.43
CA LYS A 455 -18.56 40.62 -33.80
C LYS A 455 -18.69 39.25 -33.12
N PRO A 456 -19.49 39.13 -32.05
CA PRO A 456 -19.79 37.84 -31.42
C PRO A 456 -20.56 36.93 -32.38
N LYS A 457 -20.11 35.68 -32.50
CA LYS A 457 -20.79 34.62 -33.25
C LYS A 457 -22.10 34.26 -32.52
N SER A 458 -23.16 34.08 -33.29
CA SER A 458 -24.45 33.59 -32.84
C SER A 458 -24.34 32.19 -32.23
N ASP A 459 -25.09 31.99 -31.16
CA ASP A 459 -25.26 30.74 -30.42
C ASP A 459 -25.67 29.58 -31.36
N PRO A 460 -24.87 28.49 -31.47
CA PRO A 460 -25.18 27.35 -32.33
C PRO A 460 -26.33 26.47 -31.82
N PHE A 461 -26.99 26.81 -30.70
CA PHE A 461 -28.11 26.05 -30.14
C PHE A 461 -29.49 26.72 -30.28
N ALA A 462 -29.59 27.88 -30.95
CA ALA A 462 -30.84 28.63 -31.06
C ALA A 462 -31.96 27.96 -31.90
N ASP A 463 -31.66 26.89 -32.66
CA ASP A 463 -32.59 26.22 -33.57
C ASP A 463 -33.13 24.86 -33.10
N PHE A 464 -32.91 24.46 -31.84
CA PHE A 464 -33.51 23.23 -31.29
C PHE A 464 -34.94 23.47 -30.76
N ASP A 465 -35.92 23.40 -31.66
CA ASP A 465 -37.35 23.38 -31.35
C ASP A 465 -37.76 22.02 -30.76
N PHE A 466 -37.80 21.93 -29.43
CA PHE A 466 -38.32 20.77 -28.69
C PHE A 466 -39.84 20.67 -28.83
N LYS A 467 -40.31 19.99 -29.87
CA LYS A 467 -41.71 19.55 -29.95
C LYS A 467 -41.96 18.40 -28.97
N GLU A 468 -42.85 18.64 -28.00
CA GLU A 468 -43.38 17.63 -27.09
C GLU A 468 -43.95 16.41 -27.86
N PRO A 469 -43.57 15.17 -27.51
CA PRO A 469 -44.21 14.00 -28.08
C PRO A 469 -45.59 13.75 -27.44
N PRO A 470 -46.53 13.14 -28.21
CA PRO A 470 -47.91 12.99 -27.78
C PRO A 470 -48.06 11.99 -26.62
N LYS A 471 -48.85 12.39 -25.62
CA LYS A 471 -49.23 11.59 -24.45
C LYS A 471 -49.90 10.27 -24.88
N ALA A 472 -49.22 9.14 -24.61
CA ALA A 472 -49.79 7.80 -24.76
C ALA A 472 -50.59 7.39 -23.51
N LYS A 473 -51.75 6.76 -23.74
CA LYS A 473 -52.68 6.22 -22.74
C LYS A 473 -52.16 4.93 -22.09
N PRO A 474 -52.56 4.60 -20.85
CA PRO A 474 -52.06 3.43 -20.13
C PRO A 474 -52.71 2.13 -20.64
N ALA A 475 -51.89 1.13 -20.97
CA ALA A 475 -52.32 -0.23 -21.28
C ALA A 475 -52.21 -1.13 -20.03
N ALA A 476 -53.21 -2.00 -19.88
CA ALA A 476 -53.44 -2.88 -18.74
C ALA A 476 -52.39 -4.00 -18.60
N LYS A 477 -52.06 -4.33 -17.35
CA LYS A 477 -51.15 -5.41 -16.95
C LYS A 477 -51.82 -6.78 -17.13
N SER A 478 -51.21 -7.67 -17.92
CA SER A 478 -51.46 -9.11 -17.88
C SER A 478 -50.25 -9.83 -17.26
N ALA A 479 -50.48 -10.57 -16.18
CA ALA A 479 -49.48 -11.37 -15.50
C ALA A 479 -49.23 -12.70 -16.23
N THR A 480 -47.98 -12.91 -16.67
CA THR A 480 -47.51 -14.19 -17.22
C THR A 480 -46.57 -14.86 -16.20
N LYS A 481 -46.83 -16.14 -15.90
CA LYS A 481 -46.02 -16.97 -14.99
C LYS A 481 -44.65 -17.28 -15.61
N PRO A 482 -43.58 -17.44 -14.80
CA PRO A 482 -42.26 -17.80 -15.30
C PRO A 482 -42.21 -19.28 -15.68
N SER A 483 -41.60 -19.57 -16.83
CA SER A 483 -41.44 -20.91 -17.39
C SER A 483 -40.27 -21.68 -16.76
N GLU A 484 -40.49 -22.98 -16.51
CA GLU A 484 -39.56 -23.98 -15.96
C GLU A 484 -38.26 -24.16 -16.76
N ALA A 485 -38.19 -23.70 -18.02
CA ALA A 485 -37.05 -23.89 -18.91
C ALA A 485 -35.77 -23.10 -18.50
N LEU A 486 -35.87 -22.16 -17.55
CA LEU A 486 -34.72 -21.39 -17.04
C LEU A 486 -34.05 -22.03 -15.81
N ALA A 487 -34.66 -23.06 -15.22
CA ALA A 487 -34.08 -23.78 -14.08
C ALA A 487 -33.04 -24.82 -14.53
N GLU A 488 -33.32 -25.60 -15.58
CA GLU A 488 -32.40 -26.63 -16.09
C GLU A 488 -31.09 -26.04 -16.64
N LYS A 489 -31.15 -24.86 -17.28
CA LYS A 489 -29.94 -24.20 -17.82
C LYS A 489 -28.98 -23.67 -16.74
N LYS A 490 -29.49 -23.41 -15.52
CA LYS A 490 -28.68 -22.96 -14.38
C LYS A 490 -27.94 -24.10 -13.67
N GLU A 491 -28.39 -25.34 -13.79
CA GLU A 491 -27.67 -26.49 -13.24
C GLU A 491 -26.47 -26.88 -14.11
N ASP A 492 -26.60 -26.83 -15.44
CA ASP A 492 -25.48 -27.13 -16.36
C ASP A 492 -24.33 -26.11 -16.22
N ASP A 493 -24.63 -24.81 -16.13
CA ASP A 493 -23.59 -23.76 -15.96
C ASP A 493 -22.91 -23.85 -14.59
N ARG A 494 -23.63 -24.25 -13.53
CA ARG A 494 -23.05 -24.47 -12.19
C ARG A 494 -22.12 -25.68 -12.17
N THR A 495 -22.41 -26.71 -12.97
CA THR A 495 -21.57 -27.90 -13.09
C THR A 495 -20.30 -27.60 -13.92
N GLN A 496 -20.40 -26.75 -14.94
CA GLN A 496 -19.23 -26.30 -15.72
C GLN A 496 -18.31 -25.34 -14.95
N ILE A 497 -18.85 -24.44 -14.11
CA ILE A 497 -18.04 -23.53 -13.28
C ILE A 497 -17.29 -24.28 -12.16
N GLN A 498 -17.89 -25.33 -11.58
CA GLN A 498 -17.18 -26.20 -10.63
C GLN A 498 -16.08 -27.04 -11.28
N ALA A 499 -16.16 -27.30 -12.60
CA ALA A 499 -15.10 -27.97 -13.36
C ALA A 499 -13.92 -27.04 -13.71
N ALA A 500 -14.09 -25.71 -13.65
CA ALA A 500 -13.07 -24.72 -14.00
C ALA A 500 -12.21 -24.23 -12.82
N VAL A 501 -12.49 -24.67 -11.58
CA VAL A 501 -11.54 -24.53 -10.47
C VAL A 501 -10.32 -25.37 -10.83
N LYS A 502 -9.23 -24.70 -11.30
CA LYS A 502 -7.98 -25.32 -11.73
C LYS A 502 -7.65 -26.49 -10.81
N GLN A 503 -7.82 -27.72 -11.32
CA GLN A 503 -7.55 -28.92 -10.55
C GLN A 503 -6.15 -28.79 -9.96
N LYS A 504 -6.05 -28.80 -8.62
CA LYS A 504 -4.75 -28.80 -7.94
C LYS A 504 -3.96 -29.98 -8.49
N ARG A 505 -2.84 -29.69 -9.16
CA ARG A 505 -1.95 -30.73 -9.65
C ARG A 505 -1.44 -31.49 -8.43
N THR A 506 -1.66 -32.79 -8.40
CA THR A 506 -1.21 -33.67 -7.31
C THR A 506 0.05 -34.46 -7.67
N THR A 507 0.52 -34.31 -8.90
CA THR A 507 1.71 -34.98 -9.44
C THR A 507 2.40 -34.08 -10.45
N TRP A 508 3.69 -34.32 -10.69
CA TRP A 508 4.41 -33.66 -11.77
C TRP A 508 3.81 -34.02 -13.12
N ASP A 509 3.91 -33.08 -14.06
CA ASP A 509 3.61 -33.37 -15.46
C ASP A 509 4.62 -34.39 -15.97
N ALA A 510 4.13 -35.56 -16.39
CA ALA A 510 4.99 -36.64 -16.89
C ALA A 510 5.73 -36.26 -18.18
N SER A 511 5.24 -35.23 -18.89
CA SER A 511 5.89 -34.68 -20.08
C SER A 511 6.90 -33.57 -19.77
N PHE A 512 7.04 -33.17 -18.51
CA PHE A 512 8.01 -32.15 -18.12
C PHE A 512 9.43 -32.70 -18.23
N ASP A 513 10.10 -32.31 -19.31
CA ASP A 513 11.52 -32.49 -19.52
C ASP A 513 12.14 -31.13 -19.83
N HIS A 514 13.21 -30.80 -19.12
CA HIS A 514 13.92 -29.54 -19.28
C HIS A 514 15.42 -29.81 -19.12
N PRO A 515 16.30 -29.28 -20.00
CA PRO A 515 17.70 -29.66 -20.02
C PRO A 515 18.45 -29.38 -18.72
N TYR A 516 18.05 -28.31 -18.03
CA TYR A 516 18.59 -27.94 -16.72
C TYR A 516 17.92 -28.65 -15.53
N ALA A 517 16.78 -29.32 -15.72
CA ALA A 517 16.08 -30.01 -14.65
C ALA A 517 16.73 -31.37 -14.34
N GLY A 518 16.96 -31.61 -13.06
CA GLY A 518 17.43 -32.86 -12.49
C GLY A 518 16.29 -33.60 -11.80
N ALA A 519 16.54 -34.08 -10.58
CA ALA A 519 15.54 -34.76 -9.78
C ALA A 519 14.36 -33.82 -9.45
N LEU A 520 13.17 -34.42 -9.39
CA LEU A 520 11.91 -33.77 -8.99
C LEU A 520 11.52 -34.30 -7.60
N LYS A 521 11.18 -33.41 -6.65
CA LYS A 521 10.68 -33.90 -5.34
C LYS A 521 9.28 -34.48 -5.50
N SER A 522 9.05 -35.69 -5.03
CA SER A 522 7.74 -36.37 -5.12
C SER A 522 6.58 -35.58 -4.50
N ASN A 523 6.84 -34.68 -3.56
CA ASN A 523 5.85 -33.83 -2.91
C ASN A 523 5.54 -32.52 -3.67
N GLY A 524 6.11 -32.29 -4.86
CA GLY A 524 5.82 -31.11 -5.67
C GLY A 524 6.45 -29.81 -5.18
N THR A 525 7.43 -29.88 -4.26
CA THR A 525 8.01 -28.69 -3.60
C THR A 525 9.33 -28.23 -4.20
N GLY A 526 9.88 -28.93 -5.18
CA GLY A 526 11.09 -28.46 -5.84
C GLY A 526 11.56 -29.28 -7.03
N ILE A 527 12.33 -28.59 -7.88
CA ILE A 527 13.01 -29.13 -9.06
C ILE A 527 14.50 -28.85 -8.88
N TYR A 528 15.34 -29.87 -9.03
CA TYR A 528 16.79 -29.70 -8.89
C TYR A 528 17.36 -29.06 -10.16
N CYS A 529 18.07 -27.94 -10.03
CA CYS A 529 18.76 -27.30 -11.15
C CYS A 529 20.18 -27.88 -11.27
N ARG A 530 20.46 -28.63 -12.35
CA ARG A 530 21.77 -29.31 -12.53
C ARG A 530 22.95 -28.34 -12.58
N PRO A 531 22.91 -27.21 -13.33
CA PRO A 531 24.04 -26.28 -13.36
C PRO A 531 24.28 -25.56 -12.04
N CYS A 532 23.21 -25.14 -11.34
CA CYS A 532 23.34 -24.49 -10.03
C CYS A 532 23.62 -25.46 -8.88
N GLN A 533 23.51 -26.77 -9.12
CA GLN A 533 23.61 -27.84 -8.13
C GLN A 533 22.72 -27.63 -6.89
N ARG A 534 21.54 -27.02 -7.06
CA ARG A 534 20.63 -26.67 -5.96
C ARG A 534 19.17 -26.92 -6.30
N TRP A 535 18.35 -27.08 -5.26
CA TRP A 535 16.90 -27.19 -5.39
C TRP A 535 16.27 -25.82 -5.61
N ILE A 536 15.43 -25.71 -6.64
CA ILE A 536 14.57 -24.56 -6.86
C ILE A 536 13.22 -24.89 -6.26
N VAL A 537 12.81 -24.09 -5.28
CA VAL A 537 11.55 -24.28 -4.56
C VAL A 537 10.40 -23.98 -5.52
N THR A 538 9.44 -24.89 -5.56
CA THR A 538 8.21 -24.77 -6.37
C THR A 538 6.99 -24.95 -5.46
N TYR A 539 5.82 -24.56 -5.96
CA TYR A 539 4.56 -24.67 -5.23
C TYR A 539 3.59 -25.58 -5.99
N GLU A 540 3.06 -26.60 -5.32
CA GLU A 540 2.00 -27.49 -5.84
C GLU A 540 2.29 -28.06 -7.25
N PHE A 541 3.50 -28.59 -7.46
CA PHE A 541 3.91 -29.19 -8.74
C PHE A 541 3.94 -28.21 -9.94
N SER A 542 3.97 -26.89 -9.67
CA SER A 542 4.16 -25.87 -10.70
C SER A 542 5.62 -25.81 -11.16
N THR A 543 5.83 -25.85 -12.47
CA THR A 543 7.16 -25.76 -13.11
C THR A 543 7.56 -24.32 -13.43
N GLU A 544 6.64 -23.35 -13.37
CA GLU A 544 6.86 -21.95 -13.75
C GLU A 544 8.01 -21.30 -12.98
N VAL A 545 8.06 -21.51 -11.65
CA VAL A 545 9.14 -20.94 -10.80
C VAL A 545 10.52 -21.45 -11.22
N PHE A 546 10.62 -22.70 -11.67
CA PHE A 546 11.86 -23.26 -12.18
C PHE A 546 12.23 -22.67 -13.54
N LEU A 547 11.26 -22.46 -14.43
CA LEU A 547 11.48 -21.85 -15.74
C LEU A 547 11.98 -20.40 -15.60
N THR A 548 11.35 -19.59 -14.72
CA THR A 548 11.82 -18.23 -14.42
C THR A 548 13.23 -18.21 -13.83
N HIS A 549 13.57 -19.19 -12.98
CA HIS A 549 14.93 -19.33 -12.47
C HIS A 549 15.93 -19.60 -13.61
N VAL A 550 15.60 -20.53 -14.51
CA VAL A 550 16.43 -20.87 -15.67
C VAL A 550 16.64 -19.65 -16.56
N GLU A 551 15.57 -18.93 -16.92
CA GLU A 551 15.65 -17.77 -17.79
C GLU A 551 16.59 -16.69 -17.23
N ARG A 552 16.53 -16.47 -15.91
CA ARG A 552 17.33 -15.45 -15.24
C ARG A 552 18.79 -15.86 -15.03
N VAL A 553 19.06 -17.12 -14.72
CA VAL A 553 20.38 -17.59 -14.28
C VAL A 553 21.15 -18.31 -15.40
N HIS A 554 20.43 -18.80 -16.41
CA HIS A 554 20.96 -19.54 -17.56
C HIS A 554 20.43 -18.97 -18.89
N PRO A 555 20.82 -17.73 -19.25
CA PRO A 555 20.30 -17.03 -20.42
C PRO A 555 20.74 -17.64 -21.77
N LYS A 556 21.62 -18.63 -21.75
CA LYS A 556 22.06 -19.37 -22.95
C LYS A 556 21.75 -20.85 -22.73
N PRO A 557 21.08 -21.55 -23.66
CA PRO A 557 20.80 -22.96 -23.54
C PRO A 557 22.09 -23.79 -23.46
N PRO A 558 22.05 -25.02 -22.90
CA PRO A 558 23.23 -25.85 -22.80
C PRO A 558 23.69 -26.28 -24.21
N PRO A 559 25.00 -26.48 -24.43
CA PRO A 559 25.52 -26.91 -25.72
C PRO A 559 24.79 -28.16 -26.25
N GLY A 560 24.24 -28.08 -27.45
CA GLY A 560 23.47 -29.17 -28.07
C GLY A 560 21.95 -29.12 -27.87
N TRP A 561 21.43 -28.10 -27.19
CA TRP A 561 20.00 -27.79 -27.14
C TRP A 561 19.75 -26.48 -27.90
N SER A 562 18.89 -26.54 -28.92
CA SER A 562 18.51 -25.40 -29.77
C SER A 562 17.17 -24.82 -29.39
#